data_AF-A0A6L7UZ15-F1
#
_entry.id   AF-A0A6L7UZ15-F1
#
_cell.length_a   1.000
_cell.length_b   1.000
_cell.length_c   1.000
_cell.angle_alpha   90.00
_cell.angle_beta   90.00
_cell.angle_gamma   90.00
#
_symmetry.space_group_name_H-M   'P 1'
#
loop_
_entity.id
_entity.type
_entity.pdbx_description
1 polymer ?
#
loop_
_entity_poly.entity_id
_entity_poly.type
_entity_poly.pdbx_seq_one_letter_code
_entity_poly.pdbx_strand_id
1 'polypeptide(L)'
;MTTIGGVALYPAPVVSSRDYLRTLQIMAHEWTHHYLGFYPLGLSYARGPEMRTINETVSDIVGDELGEAAALSIAAELPIADNPERQSILARTDPILRSLRLEVDELLAQGEVEEAERRMEAARRELIDAGRPFRKINQAFLAFRGGYGASASSASQWGPRLFALREASQSLAHFLEQVREINSPEEADRVLPR
;
A
#
# COMPACT_ATOMS: atom_id res chain seq x y z
N MET A 1 4.78 -0.70 -21.31
CA MET A 1 3.43 -0.12 -21.30
C MET A 1 3.06 0.14 -19.85
N THR A 2 3.14 1.38 -19.42
CA THR A 2 2.76 1.79 -18.06
C THR A 2 1.26 1.59 -17.92
N THR A 3 0.83 0.63 -17.10
CA THR A 3 -0.57 0.50 -16.75
C THR A 3 -0.91 1.72 -15.91
N ILE A 4 -1.60 2.67 -16.53
CA ILE A 4 -2.18 3.84 -15.86
C ILE A 4 -3.27 3.29 -14.91
N GLY A 5 -2.91 3.07 -13.64
CA GLY A 5 -3.82 2.56 -12.59
C GLY A 5 -4.82 3.61 -12.08
N GLY A 6 -4.51 4.87 -12.35
CA GLY A 6 -5.28 6.07 -12.12
C GLY A 6 -4.47 7.23 -12.71
N VAL A 7 -5.14 8.20 -13.31
CA VAL A 7 -4.54 9.52 -13.54
C VAL A 7 -5.19 10.40 -12.51
N ALA A 8 -4.39 11.21 -11.79
CA ALA A 8 -4.87 12.31 -10.96
C ALA A 8 -5.51 13.41 -11.84
N LEU A 9 -6.59 13.06 -12.52
CA LEU A 9 -7.52 13.93 -13.24
C LEU A 9 -8.64 14.28 -12.26
N TYR A 10 -9.26 15.44 -12.46
CA TYR A 10 -10.53 15.74 -11.80
C TYR A 10 -11.66 15.62 -12.82
N PRO A 11 -12.61 14.66 -12.64
CA PRO A 11 -12.64 13.60 -11.63
C PRO A 11 -11.68 12.42 -11.96
N ALA A 12 -11.18 11.73 -10.92
CA ALA A 12 -10.23 10.62 -11.09
C ALA A 12 -10.95 9.36 -11.61
N PRO A 13 -10.56 8.82 -12.78
CA PRO A 13 -11.14 7.57 -13.27
C PRO A 13 -10.62 6.40 -12.46
N VAL A 14 -11.48 5.80 -11.62
CA VAL A 14 -11.16 4.59 -10.87
C VAL A 14 -11.54 3.38 -11.73
N VAL A 15 -10.55 2.59 -12.16
CA VAL A 15 -10.84 1.30 -12.80
C VAL A 15 -11.28 0.33 -11.72
N SER A 16 -12.57 -0.02 -11.73
CA SER A 16 -13.14 -1.04 -10.83
C SER A 16 -12.38 -2.36 -11.02
N SER A 17 -11.52 -2.67 -10.07
CA SER A 17 -10.92 -3.99 -9.97
C SER A 17 -11.96 -4.92 -9.32
N ARG A 18 -11.92 -6.23 -9.62
CA ARG A 18 -12.80 -7.23 -8.95
C ARG A 18 -12.52 -7.38 -7.44
N ASP A 19 -11.61 -6.59 -6.89
CA ASP A 19 -11.21 -6.55 -5.49
C ASP A 19 -11.68 -5.23 -4.85
N TYR A 20 -12.65 -5.37 -3.94
CA TYR A 20 -13.30 -4.25 -3.26
C TYR A 20 -12.31 -3.43 -2.41
N LEU A 21 -11.45 -4.11 -1.64
CA LEU A 21 -10.42 -3.46 -0.84
C LEU A 21 -9.48 -2.66 -1.74
N ARG A 22 -9.04 -3.26 -2.85
CA ARG A 22 -8.12 -2.60 -3.78
C ARG A 22 -8.74 -1.35 -4.40
N THR A 23 -10.04 -1.40 -4.71
CA THR A 23 -10.76 -0.23 -5.23
C THR A 23 -10.73 0.91 -4.22
N LEU A 24 -10.97 0.64 -2.94
CA LEU A 24 -10.91 1.63 -1.88
C LEU A 24 -9.49 2.16 -1.66
N GLN A 25 -8.47 1.30 -1.72
CA GLN A 25 -7.07 1.72 -1.62
C GLN A 25 -6.68 2.66 -2.77
N ILE A 26 -7.07 2.33 -4.01
CA ILE A 26 -6.84 3.21 -5.17
C ILE A 26 -7.58 4.54 -4.98
N MET A 27 -8.84 4.52 -4.54
CA MET A 27 -9.58 5.75 -4.27
C MET A 27 -8.89 6.63 -3.24
N ALA A 28 -8.38 6.04 -2.15
CA ALA A 28 -7.64 6.76 -1.12
C ALA A 28 -6.29 7.30 -1.62
N HIS A 29 -5.58 6.54 -2.47
CA HIS A 29 -4.35 6.98 -3.14
C HIS A 29 -4.59 8.23 -3.98
N GLU A 30 -5.58 8.19 -4.88
CA GLU A 30 -5.90 9.32 -5.75
C GLU A 30 -6.46 10.52 -4.96
N TRP A 31 -7.24 10.26 -3.92
CA TRP A 31 -7.68 11.32 -3.01
C TRP A 31 -6.49 12.01 -2.33
N THR A 32 -5.46 11.26 -1.98
CA THR A 32 -4.24 11.82 -1.36
C THR A 32 -3.52 12.77 -2.31
N HIS A 33 -3.41 12.43 -3.60
CA HIS A 33 -2.87 13.36 -4.60
C HIS A 33 -3.70 14.65 -4.70
N HIS A 34 -5.04 14.55 -4.69
CA HIS A 34 -5.90 15.74 -4.68
C HIS A 34 -5.70 16.59 -3.43
N TYR A 35 -5.63 15.97 -2.25
CA TYR A 35 -5.35 16.65 -1.00
C TYR A 35 -4.00 17.37 -1.06
N LEU A 36 -2.93 16.66 -1.46
CA LEU A 36 -1.58 17.22 -1.56
C LEU A 36 -1.46 18.31 -2.63
N GLY A 37 -2.32 18.32 -3.65
CA GLY A 37 -2.36 19.34 -4.69
C GLY A 37 -2.53 20.77 -4.16
N PHE A 38 -3.01 20.93 -2.93
CA PHE A 38 -3.14 22.22 -2.25
C PHE A 38 -1.93 22.60 -1.37
N TYR A 39 -0.93 21.73 -1.27
CA TYR A 39 0.23 21.87 -0.38
C TYR A 39 1.56 21.77 -1.13
N PRO A 40 2.67 22.23 -0.53
CA PRO A 40 3.97 22.25 -1.20
C PRO A 40 4.42 20.90 -1.78
N LEU A 41 4.10 19.78 -1.12
CA LEU A 41 4.45 18.44 -1.60
C LEU A 41 3.73 18.06 -2.90
N GLY A 42 2.45 18.41 -3.07
CA GLY A 42 1.76 18.18 -4.34
C GLY A 42 2.17 19.17 -5.42
N LEU A 43 2.35 20.44 -5.08
CA LEU A 43 2.84 21.46 -6.02
C LEU A 43 4.25 21.14 -6.56
N SER A 44 5.03 20.38 -5.80
CA SER A 44 6.40 19.99 -6.16
C SER A 44 6.48 18.65 -6.90
N TYR A 45 5.36 17.94 -7.11
CA TYR A 45 5.31 16.62 -7.74
C TYR A 45 6.07 16.54 -9.07
N ALA A 46 5.94 17.56 -9.91
CA ALA A 46 6.56 17.61 -11.23
C ALA A 46 8.01 18.14 -11.24
N ARG A 47 8.56 18.54 -10.08
CA ARG A 47 9.89 19.18 -10.00
C ARG A 47 11.07 18.23 -10.19
N GLY A 48 10.86 16.93 -10.06
CA GLY A 48 11.92 15.93 -10.24
C GLY A 48 11.48 14.51 -9.87
N PRO A 49 12.28 13.49 -10.21
CA PRO A 49 11.97 12.10 -9.89
C PRO A 49 11.91 11.84 -8.38
N GLU A 50 12.70 12.53 -7.57
CA GLU A 50 12.71 12.41 -6.11
C GLU A 50 11.42 12.93 -5.50
N MET A 51 10.98 14.13 -5.88
CA MET A 51 9.72 14.71 -5.38
C MET A 51 8.51 13.88 -5.80
N ARG A 52 8.52 13.34 -7.03
CA ARG A 52 7.52 12.38 -7.47
C ARG A 52 7.52 11.14 -6.57
N THR A 53 8.69 10.58 -6.31
CA THR A 53 8.85 9.38 -5.48
C THR A 53 8.33 9.59 -4.05
N ILE A 54 8.66 10.73 -3.42
CA ILE A 54 8.16 11.07 -2.08
C ILE A 54 6.63 11.18 -2.10
N ASN A 55 6.06 11.88 -3.09
CA ASN A 55 4.62 12.07 -3.19
C ASN A 55 3.86 10.76 -3.43
N GLU A 56 4.32 9.92 -4.39
CA GLU A 56 3.75 8.59 -4.63
C GLU A 56 3.86 7.70 -3.40
N THR A 57 4.99 7.74 -2.68
CA THR A 57 5.14 6.95 -1.44
C THR A 57 4.14 7.41 -0.38
N VAL A 58 3.93 8.72 -0.21
CA VAL A 58 2.91 9.25 0.72
C VAL A 58 1.50 8.82 0.29
N SER A 59 1.18 8.84 -1.00
CA SER A 59 -0.11 8.39 -1.52
C SER A 59 -0.31 6.88 -1.37
N ASP A 60 0.71 6.06 -1.63
CA ASP A 60 0.70 4.62 -1.34
C ASP A 60 0.41 4.41 0.15
N ILE A 61 1.09 5.22 0.98
CA ILE A 61 0.98 5.13 2.43
C ILE A 61 -0.46 5.34 2.89
N VAL A 62 -1.08 6.44 2.46
CA VAL A 62 -2.46 6.76 2.82
C VAL A 62 -3.44 5.81 2.15
N GLY A 63 -3.18 5.42 0.90
CA GLY A 63 -3.99 4.51 0.12
C GLY A 63 -4.22 3.19 0.84
N ASP A 64 -3.15 2.59 1.35
CA ASP A 64 -3.20 1.32 2.07
C ASP A 64 -4.00 1.43 3.38
N GLU A 65 -3.63 2.37 4.26
CA GLU A 65 -4.27 2.52 5.59
C GLU A 65 -5.72 3.00 5.51
N LEU A 66 -5.98 4.05 4.73
CA LEU A 66 -7.32 4.62 4.62
C LEU A 66 -8.26 3.72 3.82
N GLY A 67 -7.73 3.01 2.80
CA GLY A 67 -8.50 2.02 2.05
C GLY A 67 -8.93 0.84 2.92
N GLU A 68 -8.05 0.34 3.79
CA GLU A 68 -8.38 -0.70 4.78
C GLU A 68 -9.41 -0.20 5.81
N ALA A 69 -9.20 1.00 6.37
CA ALA A 69 -10.13 1.59 7.33
C ALA A 69 -11.54 1.80 6.71
N ALA A 70 -11.61 2.29 5.47
CA ALA A 70 -12.86 2.46 4.74
C ALA A 70 -13.55 1.11 4.48
N ALA A 71 -12.79 0.08 4.12
CA ALA A 71 -13.33 -1.27 3.91
C ALA A 71 -13.94 -1.84 5.19
N LEU A 72 -13.26 -1.67 6.34
CA LEU A 72 -13.74 -2.10 7.64
C LEU A 72 -15.01 -1.33 8.06
N SER A 73 -15.03 -0.01 7.87
CA SER A 73 -16.18 0.83 8.20
C SER A 73 -17.41 0.42 7.38
N ILE A 74 -17.25 0.24 6.07
CA ILE A 74 -18.37 -0.15 5.20
C ILE A 74 -18.81 -1.59 5.49
N ALA A 75 -17.89 -2.50 5.79
CA ALA A 75 -18.25 -3.86 6.21
C ALA A 75 -19.05 -3.88 7.52
N ALA A 76 -18.79 -2.94 8.44
CA ALA A 76 -19.54 -2.79 9.69
C ALA A 76 -20.94 -2.16 9.49
N GLU A 77 -21.12 -1.33 8.45
CA GLU A 77 -22.39 -0.68 8.14
C GLU A 77 -23.30 -1.50 7.22
N LEU A 78 -22.73 -2.35 6.37
CA LEU A 78 -23.49 -3.25 5.54
C LEU A 78 -24.05 -4.39 6.41
N PRO A 79 -25.35 -4.70 6.34
CA PRO A 79 -25.87 -5.99 6.81
C PRO A 79 -25.42 -7.05 5.78
N ILE A 80 -24.11 -7.26 5.65
CA ILE A 80 -23.59 -8.47 5.05
C ILE A 80 -24.11 -9.53 5.99
N ALA A 81 -25.05 -10.37 5.52
CA ALA A 81 -25.48 -11.54 6.26
C ALA A 81 -24.22 -12.15 6.87
N ASP A 82 -24.12 -12.09 8.19
CA ASP A 82 -22.98 -12.58 8.95
C ASP A 82 -22.72 -13.96 8.37
N ASN A 83 -21.61 -14.11 7.65
CA ASN A 83 -21.18 -15.39 7.17
C ASN A 83 -19.97 -15.72 8.05
N PRO A 84 -20.22 -16.33 9.23
CA PRO A 84 -19.17 -16.62 10.19
C PRO A 84 -18.08 -17.48 9.56
N GLU A 85 -18.43 -18.31 8.58
CA GLU A 85 -17.49 -19.13 7.83
C GLU A 85 -16.51 -18.27 7.03
N ARG A 86 -17.00 -17.25 6.31
CA ARG A 86 -16.13 -16.33 5.55
C ARG A 86 -15.22 -15.52 6.47
N GLN A 87 -15.74 -14.98 7.57
CA GLN A 87 -14.93 -14.23 8.56
C GLN A 87 -13.88 -15.14 9.21
N SER A 88 -14.26 -16.38 9.54
CA SER A 88 -13.36 -17.39 10.09
C SER A 88 -12.24 -17.77 9.11
N ILE A 89 -12.54 -17.91 7.82
CA ILE A 89 -11.54 -18.16 6.77
C ILE A 89 -10.58 -16.97 6.67
N LEU A 90 -11.07 -15.72 6.63
CA LEU A 90 -10.23 -14.53 6.56
C LEU A 90 -9.31 -14.41 7.79
N ALA A 91 -9.86 -14.53 9.00
CA ALA A 91 -9.10 -14.45 10.24
C ALA A 91 -7.96 -15.48 10.33
N ARG A 92 -8.16 -16.69 9.77
CA ARG A 92 -7.11 -17.73 9.71
C ARG A 92 -6.08 -17.49 8.62
N THR A 93 -6.43 -16.80 7.54
CA THR A 93 -5.60 -16.74 6.32
C THR A 93 -4.90 -15.42 6.07
N ASP A 94 -5.41 -14.31 6.62
CA ASP A 94 -4.76 -13.00 6.49
C ASP A 94 -3.39 -12.93 7.22
N PRO A 95 -3.18 -13.56 8.39
CA PRO A 95 -1.85 -13.65 8.98
C PRO A 95 -0.82 -14.36 8.10
N ILE A 96 -1.24 -15.40 7.36
CA ILE A 96 -0.36 -16.15 6.43
C ILE A 96 0.15 -15.23 5.32
N LEU A 97 -0.74 -14.42 4.72
CA LEU A 97 -0.34 -13.47 3.68
C LEU A 97 0.59 -12.37 4.23
N ARG A 98 0.36 -11.92 5.47
CA ARG A 98 1.20 -10.92 6.12
C ARG A 98 2.60 -11.45 6.41
N SER A 99 2.73 -12.65 6.98
CA SER A 99 4.03 -13.26 7.26
C SER A 99 4.78 -13.57 5.97
N LEU A 100 4.08 -14.15 4.99
CA LEU A 100 4.62 -14.49 3.68
C LEU A 100 5.29 -13.29 3.01
N ARG A 101 4.72 -12.10 3.17
CA ARG A 101 5.30 -10.88 2.63
C ARG A 101 6.67 -10.56 3.25
N LEU A 102 6.74 -10.49 4.59
CA LEU A 102 7.98 -10.18 5.30
C LEU A 102 9.09 -11.18 4.95
N GLU A 103 8.73 -12.46 4.89
CA GLU A 103 9.64 -13.55 4.54
C GLU A 103 10.13 -13.43 3.09
N VAL A 104 9.25 -13.10 2.13
CA VAL A 104 9.63 -12.90 0.73
C VAL A 104 10.50 -11.65 0.56
N ASP A 105 10.18 -10.55 1.25
CA ASP A 105 10.96 -9.31 1.19
C ASP A 105 12.39 -9.55 1.72
N GLU A 106 12.56 -10.31 2.80
CA GLU A 106 13.86 -10.68 3.36
C GLU A 106 14.68 -11.57 2.39
N LEU A 107 14.06 -12.62 1.85
CA LEU A 107 14.69 -13.52 0.88
C LEU A 107 15.17 -12.77 -0.37
N LEU A 108 14.36 -11.84 -0.88
CA LEU A 108 14.73 -11.04 -2.05
C LEU A 108 15.84 -10.04 -1.76
N ALA A 109 15.88 -9.45 -0.57
CA ALA A 109 16.98 -8.58 -0.14
C ALA A 109 18.32 -9.34 -0.07
N GLN A 110 18.29 -10.65 0.20
CA GLN A 110 19.45 -11.53 0.20
C GLN A 110 19.79 -12.11 -1.18
N GLY A 111 18.98 -11.83 -2.21
CA GLY A 111 19.14 -12.37 -3.56
C GLY A 111 18.63 -13.80 -3.75
N GLU A 112 17.91 -14.36 -2.77
CA GLU A 112 17.40 -15.73 -2.74
C GLU A 112 16.06 -15.88 -3.50
N VAL A 113 16.07 -15.56 -4.80
CA VAL A 113 14.85 -15.52 -5.64
C VAL A 113 14.11 -16.86 -5.67
N GLU A 114 14.83 -17.97 -5.79
CA GLU A 114 14.24 -19.30 -5.91
C GLU A 114 13.56 -19.76 -4.61
N GLU A 115 14.11 -19.38 -3.46
CA GLU A 115 13.52 -19.67 -2.15
C GLU A 115 12.25 -18.82 -1.94
N ALA A 116 12.28 -17.54 -2.32
CA ALA A 116 11.11 -16.69 -2.31
C ALA A 116 9.96 -17.28 -3.17
N GLU A 117 10.25 -17.80 -4.36
CA GLU A 117 9.26 -18.46 -5.22
C GLU A 117 8.69 -19.74 -4.60
N ARG A 118 9.54 -20.59 -4.00
CA ARG A 118 9.09 -21.78 -3.28
C ARG A 118 8.18 -21.42 -2.12
N ARG A 119 8.54 -20.40 -1.35
CA ARG A 119 7.78 -19.94 -0.18
C ARG A 119 6.39 -19.40 -0.57
N MET A 120 6.30 -18.65 -1.68
CA MET A 120 5.02 -18.17 -2.22
C MET A 120 4.11 -19.30 -2.70
N GLU A 121 4.65 -20.33 -3.34
CA GLU A 121 3.87 -21.51 -3.75
C GLU A 121 3.42 -22.34 -2.54
N ALA A 122 4.27 -22.49 -1.52
CA ALA A 122 3.91 -23.18 -0.28
C ALA A 122 2.73 -22.49 0.42
N ALA A 123 2.78 -21.17 0.58
CA ALA A 123 1.67 -20.41 1.16
C ALA A 123 0.39 -20.52 0.32
N ARG A 124 0.50 -20.53 -1.02
CA ARG A 124 -0.66 -20.68 -1.90
C ARG A 124 -1.42 -21.98 -1.60
N ARG A 125 -0.70 -23.07 -1.33
CA ARG A 125 -1.28 -24.36 -0.97
C ARG A 125 -1.94 -24.31 0.41
N GLU A 126 -1.25 -23.75 1.39
CA GLU A 126 -1.79 -23.54 2.73
C GLU A 126 -3.10 -22.74 2.73
N LEU A 127 -3.16 -21.68 1.90
CA LEU A 127 -4.36 -20.86 1.74
C LEU A 127 -5.50 -21.64 1.06
N ILE A 128 -5.20 -22.48 0.07
CA ILE A 128 -6.19 -23.38 -0.55
C ILE A 128 -6.76 -24.35 0.48
N ASP A 129 -5.91 -24.98 1.28
CA ASP A 129 -6.31 -25.94 2.30
C ASP A 129 -7.15 -25.27 3.41
N ALA A 130 -6.87 -23.99 3.71
CA ALA A 130 -7.64 -23.18 4.64
C ALA A 130 -8.98 -22.63 4.06
N GLY A 131 -9.34 -23.02 2.83
CA GLY A 131 -10.60 -22.61 2.18
C GLY A 131 -10.54 -21.27 1.45
N ARG A 132 -9.33 -20.75 1.18
CA ARG A 132 -9.10 -19.48 0.48
C ARG A 132 -8.22 -19.68 -0.77
N PRO A 133 -8.81 -20.12 -1.89
CA PRO A 133 -8.04 -20.47 -3.07
C PRO A 133 -7.49 -19.25 -3.81
N PHE A 134 -6.20 -19.30 -4.13
CA PHE A 134 -5.54 -18.35 -5.04
C PHE A 134 -4.94 -19.08 -6.25
N ARG A 135 -5.12 -18.49 -7.44
CA ARG A 135 -4.60 -19.06 -8.69
C ARG A 135 -3.07 -19.02 -8.75
N LYS A 136 -2.46 -17.92 -8.29
CA LYS A 136 -1.01 -17.71 -8.25
C LYS A 136 -0.69 -16.64 -7.20
N ILE A 137 0.38 -16.86 -6.44
CA ILE A 137 1.01 -15.86 -5.56
C ILE A 137 2.38 -15.59 -6.15
N ASN A 138 2.68 -14.32 -6.43
CA ASN A 138 3.97 -13.86 -6.93
C ASN A 138 4.31 -12.51 -6.28
N GLN A 139 5.52 -12.02 -6.52
CA GLN A 139 5.97 -10.73 -5.95
C GLN A 139 4.99 -9.60 -6.26
N ALA A 140 4.48 -9.53 -7.50
CA ALA A 140 3.46 -8.56 -7.87
C ALA A 140 2.17 -8.72 -7.04
N PHE A 141 1.67 -9.95 -6.85
CA PHE A 141 0.50 -10.23 -6.02
C PHE A 141 0.69 -9.78 -4.57
N LEU A 142 1.87 -10.02 -3.99
CA LEU A 142 2.21 -9.53 -2.66
C LEU A 142 2.33 -8.01 -2.64
N ALA A 143 2.85 -7.41 -3.71
CA ALA A 143 2.92 -5.97 -3.85
C ALA A 143 1.55 -5.30 -3.92
N PHE A 144 0.55 -5.99 -4.49
CA PHE A 144 -0.83 -5.51 -4.57
C PHE A 144 -1.66 -5.73 -3.29
N ARG A 145 -1.16 -6.51 -2.33
CA ARG A 145 -1.87 -6.84 -1.07
C ARG A 145 -1.10 -6.48 0.21
N GLY A 146 0.15 -6.12 0.08
CA GLY A 146 1.01 -5.72 1.19
C GLY A 146 1.01 -4.21 1.32
N GLY A 147 0.21 -3.70 2.26
CA GLY A 147 0.29 -2.30 2.65
C GLY A 147 1.70 -1.94 3.14
N TYR A 148 2.29 -0.87 2.60
CA TYR A 148 3.67 -0.38 2.84
C TYR A 148 4.82 -1.29 2.39
N GLY A 149 5.44 -0.98 1.25
CA GLY A 149 6.81 -1.47 0.95
C GLY A 149 7.05 -2.09 -0.42
N ALA A 150 6.03 -2.19 -1.28
CA ALA A 150 6.16 -2.93 -2.54
C ALA A 150 5.93 -2.11 -3.82
N SER A 151 5.74 -0.80 -3.70
CA SER A 151 5.75 0.10 -4.85
C SER A 151 7.20 0.40 -5.26
N ALA A 152 7.44 0.78 -6.52
CA ALA A 152 8.77 1.26 -6.91
C ALA A 152 9.22 2.45 -6.04
N SER A 153 8.26 3.17 -5.44
CA SER A 153 8.42 4.28 -4.52
C SER A 153 9.14 3.88 -3.22
N SER A 154 8.84 2.69 -2.66
CA SER A 154 9.39 2.20 -1.40
C SER A 154 10.82 1.66 -1.48
N ALA A 155 11.30 1.33 -2.69
CA ALA A 155 12.69 0.92 -2.93
C ALA A 155 13.68 2.10 -2.95
N SER A 156 13.17 3.33 -2.90
CA SER A 156 14.00 4.53 -2.80
C SER A 156 14.49 4.78 -1.37
N GLN A 157 15.52 5.61 -1.20
CA GLN A 157 15.98 6.04 0.13
C GLN A 157 14.89 6.74 0.97
N TRP A 158 13.83 7.23 0.32
CA TRP A 158 12.74 7.95 0.96
C TRP A 158 11.71 7.01 1.60
N GLY A 159 11.50 5.83 1.00
CA GLY A 159 10.51 4.85 1.43
C GLY A 159 10.63 4.49 2.93
N PRO A 160 11.75 3.89 3.35
CA PRO A 160 11.96 3.52 4.75
C PRO A 160 11.81 4.70 5.74
N ARG A 161 12.25 5.89 5.32
CA ARG A 161 12.19 7.10 6.16
C ARG A 161 10.78 7.64 6.33
N LEU A 162 9.96 7.57 5.28
CA LEU A 162 8.54 7.92 5.33
C LEU A 162 7.75 6.91 6.16
N PHE A 163 8.09 5.62 6.08
CA PHE A 163 7.50 4.60 6.96
C PHE A 163 7.87 4.85 8.42
N ALA A 164 9.14 5.11 8.71
CA ALA A 164 9.58 5.44 10.08
C ALA A 164 8.86 6.69 10.63
N LEU A 165 8.66 7.72 9.79
CA LEU A 165 7.88 8.90 10.18
C LEU A 165 6.41 8.53 10.45
N ARG A 166 5.80 7.70 9.60
CA ARG A 166 4.43 7.23 9.77
C ARG A 166 4.29 6.44 11.08
N GLU A 167 5.19 5.52 11.38
CA GLU A 167 5.19 4.72 12.63
C GLU A 167 5.34 5.60 13.87
N ALA A 168 6.16 6.66 13.80
CA ALA A 168 6.33 7.61 14.88
C ALA A 168 5.15 8.60 15.03
N SER A 169 4.26 8.68 14.03
CA SER A 169 3.13 9.61 14.03
C SER A 169 1.94 9.07 14.82
N GLN A 170 1.32 9.94 15.61
CA GLN A 170 0.17 9.60 16.45
C GLN A 170 -1.08 9.19 15.65
N SER A 171 -1.19 9.67 14.40
CA SER A 171 -2.28 9.36 13.50
C SER A 171 -1.85 9.58 12.05
N LEU A 172 -2.65 9.05 11.10
CA LEU A 172 -2.45 9.30 9.67
C LEU A 172 -2.60 10.78 9.32
N ALA A 173 -3.47 11.51 10.03
CA ALA A 173 -3.63 12.96 9.87
C ALA A 173 -2.37 13.72 10.30
N HIS A 174 -1.81 13.38 11.47
CA HIS A 174 -0.56 13.98 11.95
C HIS A 174 0.59 13.71 10.97
N PHE A 175 0.70 12.49 10.45
CA PHE A 175 1.66 12.16 9.40
C PHE A 175 1.49 13.06 8.16
N LEU A 176 0.26 13.20 7.65
CA LEU A 176 -0.04 14.04 6.49
C LEU A 176 0.28 15.53 6.72
N GLU A 177 0.00 16.04 7.91
CA GLU A 177 0.35 17.42 8.29
C GLU A 177 1.86 17.66 8.28
N GLN A 178 2.66 16.66 8.63
CA GLN A 178 4.13 16.77 8.62
C GLN A 178 4.70 16.71 7.20
N VAL A 179 4.23 15.77 6.36
CA VAL A 179 4.83 15.57 5.02
C VAL A 179 4.35 16.58 3.98
N ARG A 180 3.15 17.15 4.13
CA ARG A 180 2.56 18.03 3.09
C ARG A 180 3.37 19.30 2.80
N GLU A 181 4.17 19.76 3.75
CA GLU A 181 4.99 20.97 3.62
C GLU A 181 6.31 20.75 2.87
N ILE A 182 6.71 19.48 2.65
CA ILE A 182 7.97 19.14 1.97
C ILE A 182 7.91 19.61 0.51
N ASN A 183 8.79 20.54 0.12
CA ASN A 183 8.83 21.11 -1.24
C ASN A 183 10.10 20.79 -2.03
N SER A 184 11.05 20.10 -1.41
CA SER A 184 12.35 19.78 -1.99
C SER A 184 12.95 18.51 -1.34
N PRO A 185 13.83 17.78 -2.06
CA PRO A 185 14.56 16.66 -1.48
C PRO A 185 15.41 17.06 -0.26
N GLU A 186 15.99 18.26 -0.26
CA GLU A 186 16.81 18.76 0.84
C GLU A 186 15.98 19.07 2.10
N GLU A 187 14.71 19.44 1.92
CA GLU A 187 13.78 19.56 3.03
C GLU A 187 13.34 18.20 3.54
N ALA A 188 13.02 17.26 2.64
CA ALA A 188 12.72 15.88 3.00
C ALA A 188 13.86 15.26 3.82
N ASP A 189 15.11 15.49 3.40
CA ASP A 189 16.30 15.04 4.12
C ASP A 189 16.41 15.59 5.54
N ARG A 190 15.93 16.81 5.78
CA ARG A 190 15.96 17.46 7.09
C ARG A 190 14.84 17.00 8.02
N VAL A 191 13.64 16.77 7.48
CA VAL A 191 12.45 16.49 8.30
C VAL A 191 12.20 14.99 8.50
N LEU A 192 12.63 14.15 7.56
CA LEU A 192 12.42 12.71 7.66
C LEU A 192 13.48 12.05 8.57
N PRO A 193 13.10 11.08 9.41
CA PRO A 193 14.03 10.28 10.20
C PRO A 193 15.13 9.66 9.33
N ARG A 194 16.33 9.49 9.88
CA ARG A 194 17.45 8.85 9.17
C ARG A 194 17.37 7.33 9.26
#